data_AF-A0A968N9M7-F1
#
_entry.id   AF-A0A968N9M7-F1
#
_cell.length_a   1.000
_cell.length_b   1.000
_cell.length_c   1.000
_cell.angle_alpha   90.00
_cell.angle_beta   90.00
_cell.angle_gamma   90.00
#
_symmetry.space_group_name_H-M   'P 1'
#
loop_
_entity.id
_entity.type
_entity.pdbx_description
1 polymer ?
#
loop_
_entity_poly.entity_id
_entity_poly.type
_entity_poly.pdbx_seq_one_letter_code
_entity_poly.pdbx_strand_id
1 'polypeptide(L)'
;MLASDGNTPHCTDLYWQVQGYSIPADYRYWLYSGLVLVCPPLKTDTEWRWQLGGIDGAANGSSLILGEASRLHIRTPSDRVPELVAALAGQVVRIGSSLIQVGSVSAAPVSYRPNLTAWIVAIRLAGQTRSYLASEFEFGVTFGKQMLKHGLETKPRLKSRAGFRIKGDLVRGFGVGFQGLKPEESVWLQCNGLGGSRRIGAGVFVPAHASTTLDSGTLRTNAQQRRAGFGDLARAGSPRSRLTAPAG
;
A
#
# COMPACT_ATOMS: atom_id res chain seq x y z
N MET A 1 -0.06 29.45 -3.21
CA MET A 1 -0.29 29.72 -4.65
C MET A 1 0.33 28.56 -5.42
N LEU A 2 -0.49 27.59 -5.85
CA LEU A 2 -0.07 26.69 -6.92
C LEU A 2 0.35 27.59 -8.07
N ALA A 3 1.59 27.44 -8.54
CA ALA A 3 2.13 28.32 -9.57
C ALA A 3 1.13 28.38 -10.73
N SER A 4 0.76 29.60 -11.10
CA SER A 4 0.04 29.96 -12.33
C SER A 4 0.87 29.67 -13.60
N ASP A 5 1.90 28.85 -13.49
CA ASP A 5 2.68 28.33 -14.59
C ASP A 5 1.91 27.12 -15.13
N GLY A 6 1.38 27.25 -16.35
CA GLY A 6 0.45 26.33 -17.00
C GLY A 6 1.00 24.93 -17.31
N ASN A 7 1.50 24.21 -16.33
CA ASN A 7 1.88 22.80 -16.43
C ASN A 7 1.20 21.99 -15.32
N THR A 8 -0.14 21.90 -15.40
CA THR A 8 -0.90 20.91 -14.64
C THR A 8 -0.29 19.54 -14.94
N PRO A 9 0.13 18.76 -13.92
CA PRO A 9 0.81 17.51 -14.17
C PRO A 9 -0.09 16.57 -14.98
N HIS A 10 0.45 16.05 -16.08
CA HIS A 10 -0.24 15.09 -16.93
C HIS A 10 0.19 13.68 -16.54
N CYS A 11 -0.72 12.95 -15.89
CA CYS A 11 -0.51 11.57 -15.54
C CYS A 11 -1.70 10.71 -15.94
N THR A 12 -1.44 9.42 -16.13
CA THR A 12 -2.39 8.43 -16.60
C THR A 12 -2.47 7.29 -15.61
N ASP A 13 -3.69 6.89 -15.27
CA ASP A 13 -3.98 5.67 -14.53
C ASP A 13 -4.01 4.49 -15.51
N LEU A 14 -3.23 3.46 -15.21
CA LEU A 14 -3.15 2.22 -15.95
C LEU A 14 -3.62 1.08 -15.07
N TYR A 15 -4.55 0.28 -15.59
CA TYR A 15 -5.15 -0.87 -14.91
C TYR A 15 -4.89 -2.13 -15.74
N TRP A 16 -3.94 -2.96 -15.31
CA TRP A 16 -3.66 -4.24 -15.96
C TRP A 16 -4.52 -5.33 -15.38
N GLN A 17 -5.10 -6.17 -16.25
CA GLN A 17 -5.62 -7.46 -15.83
C GLN A 17 -4.50 -8.27 -15.18
N VAL A 18 -4.78 -8.90 -14.04
CA VAL A 18 -3.84 -9.82 -13.42
C VAL A 18 -4.50 -11.17 -13.20
N GLN A 19 -3.77 -12.22 -13.55
CA GLN A 19 -4.18 -13.61 -13.34
C GLN A 19 -3.24 -14.26 -12.33
N GLY A 20 -3.82 -15.07 -11.44
CA GLY A 20 -3.13 -15.76 -10.37
C GLY A 20 -4.15 -16.32 -9.38
N TYR A 21 -3.69 -17.05 -8.37
CA TYR A 21 -4.58 -17.61 -7.36
C TYR A 21 -4.70 -16.70 -6.13
N SER A 22 -3.59 -16.50 -5.43
CA SER A 22 -3.54 -15.65 -4.25
C SER A 22 -2.17 -15.00 -4.06
N ILE A 23 -2.18 -13.83 -3.43
CA ILE A 23 -0.96 -13.12 -3.02
C ILE A 23 -1.01 -12.81 -1.52
N PRO A 24 0.13 -12.62 -0.85
CA PRO A 24 0.14 -12.22 0.56
C PRO A 24 -0.60 -10.89 0.80
N ALA A 25 -1.24 -10.69 1.94
CA ALA A 25 -1.95 -9.44 2.25
C ALA A 25 -0.98 -8.23 2.31
N ASP A 26 0.27 -8.43 2.70
CA ASP A 26 1.34 -7.42 2.71
C ASP A 26 2.15 -7.39 1.39
N TYR A 27 1.51 -7.71 0.26
CA TYR A 27 2.16 -7.90 -1.05
C TYR A 27 2.99 -6.71 -1.57
N ARG A 28 2.67 -5.48 -1.16
CA ARG A 28 3.08 -4.24 -1.85
C ARG A 28 4.58 -4.10 -2.06
N TYR A 29 5.40 -4.46 -1.07
CA TYR A 29 6.85 -4.39 -1.21
C TYR A 29 7.38 -5.46 -2.18
N TRP A 30 6.84 -6.68 -2.14
CA TRP A 30 7.21 -7.72 -3.09
C TRP A 30 6.73 -7.40 -4.50
N LEU A 31 5.54 -6.82 -4.65
CA LEU A 31 5.03 -6.32 -5.93
C LEU A 31 5.95 -5.25 -6.51
N TYR A 32 6.32 -4.23 -5.74
CA TYR A 32 7.33 -3.25 -6.15
C TYR A 32 8.63 -3.96 -6.60
N SER A 33 9.11 -4.90 -5.80
CA SER A 33 10.36 -5.62 -6.08
C SER A 33 10.28 -6.47 -7.36
N GLY A 34 9.13 -7.10 -7.63
CA GLY A 34 8.90 -7.84 -8.87
C GLY A 34 8.79 -6.91 -10.08
N LEU A 35 8.07 -5.79 -9.96
CA LEU A 35 7.90 -4.82 -11.04
C LEU A 35 9.24 -4.22 -11.48
N VAL A 36 10.13 -3.85 -10.55
CA VAL A 36 11.44 -3.29 -10.91
C VAL A 36 12.42 -4.33 -11.47
N LEU A 37 12.14 -5.63 -11.33
CA LEU A 37 12.92 -6.67 -12.02
C LEU A 37 12.48 -6.81 -13.47
N VAL A 38 11.17 -6.69 -13.73
CA VAL A 38 10.59 -6.74 -15.08
C VAL A 38 10.85 -5.44 -15.84
N CYS A 39 10.75 -4.29 -15.18
CA CYS A 39 11.01 -2.97 -15.72
C CYS A 39 12.05 -2.23 -14.84
N PRO A 40 13.36 -2.48 -15.05
CA PRO A 40 14.44 -1.84 -14.28
C PRO A 40 14.38 -0.30 -14.18
N PRO A 41 13.97 0.44 -15.23
CA PRO A 41 13.81 1.89 -15.16
C PRO A 41 12.91 2.38 -14.02
N LEU A 42 11.91 1.61 -13.58
CA LEU A 42 11.06 1.96 -12.43
C LEU A 42 11.85 2.19 -11.13
N LYS A 43 13.04 1.60 -11.01
CA LYS A 43 13.96 1.84 -9.89
C LYS A 43 14.96 2.95 -10.19
N THR A 44 15.59 2.91 -11.36
CA THR A 44 16.77 3.73 -11.68
C THR A 44 16.43 5.14 -12.15
N ASP A 45 15.30 5.32 -12.85
CA ASP A 45 14.86 6.63 -13.29
C ASP A 45 14.15 7.35 -12.13
N THR A 46 14.77 8.42 -11.61
CA THR A 46 14.19 9.24 -10.54
C THR A 46 13.08 10.15 -11.05
N GLU A 47 13.11 10.51 -12.34
CA GLU A 47 12.17 11.44 -12.97
C GLU A 47 10.88 10.76 -13.43
N TRP A 48 10.86 9.44 -13.60
CA TRP A 48 9.63 8.69 -13.97
C TRP A 48 8.48 8.91 -12.95
N ARG A 49 8.73 9.33 -11.70
CA ARG A 49 7.67 9.77 -10.73
C ARG A 49 6.37 8.91 -10.66
N TRP A 50 6.47 7.61 -10.95
CA TRP A 50 5.32 6.70 -10.96
C TRP A 50 4.85 6.34 -9.55
N GLN A 51 3.63 5.82 -9.46
CA GLN A 51 2.96 5.48 -8.22
C GLN A 51 2.26 4.13 -8.32
N LEU A 52 2.40 3.31 -7.27
CA LEU A 52 1.77 1.99 -7.19
C LEU A 52 0.45 2.09 -6.42
N GLY A 53 -0.70 1.86 -7.05
CA GLY A 53 -1.99 1.87 -6.37
C GLY A 53 -2.20 0.63 -5.50
N GLY A 54 -2.38 -0.52 -6.15
CA GLY A 54 -2.66 -1.80 -5.51
C GLY A 54 -3.12 -2.84 -6.54
N ILE A 55 -3.45 -4.02 -6.04
CA ILE A 55 -4.14 -5.08 -6.76
C ILE A 55 -5.50 -5.28 -6.11
N ASP A 56 -6.56 -5.34 -6.93
CA ASP A 56 -7.91 -5.66 -6.49
C ASP A 56 -8.06 -7.17 -6.24
N GLY A 57 -8.82 -7.55 -5.23
CA GLY A 57 -9.11 -8.94 -4.92
C GLY A 57 -9.94 -9.09 -3.65
N ALA A 58 -10.29 -10.33 -3.31
CA ALA A 58 -11.03 -10.64 -2.11
C ALA A 58 -10.08 -10.93 -0.94
N ALA A 59 -10.20 -10.18 0.15
CA ALA A 59 -9.41 -10.44 1.35
C ALA A 59 -9.79 -11.80 1.96
N ASN A 60 -8.78 -12.64 2.23
CA ASN A 60 -8.93 -13.93 2.88
C ASN A 60 -7.81 -14.12 3.91
N GLY A 61 -8.05 -13.67 5.14
CA GLY A 61 -7.08 -13.75 6.22
C GLY A 61 -5.77 -13.03 5.88
N SER A 62 -4.67 -13.77 5.78
CA SER A 62 -3.34 -13.26 5.43
C SER A 62 -3.07 -13.20 3.92
N SER A 63 -4.07 -13.44 3.09
CA SER A 63 -3.95 -13.46 1.63
C SER A 63 -5.02 -12.60 0.96
N LEU A 64 -4.75 -12.19 -0.27
CA LEU A 64 -5.69 -11.61 -1.21
C LEU A 64 -5.92 -12.62 -2.34
N ILE A 65 -7.16 -13.08 -2.49
CA ILE A 65 -7.56 -13.97 -3.57
C ILE A 65 -7.79 -13.15 -4.83
N LEU A 66 -7.15 -13.55 -5.92
CA LEU A 66 -7.29 -12.91 -7.21
C LEU A 66 -8.41 -13.59 -8.01
N GLY A 67 -9.17 -12.79 -8.75
CA GLY A 67 -10.23 -13.27 -9.63
C GLY A 67 -10.11 -12.64 -11.03
N GLU A 68 -11.05 -12.96 -11.91
CA GLU A 68 -11.04 -12.47 -13.30
C GLU A 68 -11.11 -10.93 -13.41
N ALA A 69 -11.75 -10.30 -12.42
CA ALA A 69 -11.85 -8.86 -12.32
C ALA A 69 -10.64 -8.20 -11.63
N SER A 70 -9.67 -8.95 -11.12
CA SER A 70 -8.50 -8.38 -10.44
C SER A 70 -7.69 -7.51 -11.39
N ARG A 71 -7.36 -6.30 -10.94
CA ARG A 71 -6.54 -5.34 -11.67
C ARG A 71 -5.38 -4.86 -10.83
N LEU A 72 -4.21 -4.72 -11.46
CA LEU A 72 -3.07 -3.97 -10.93
C LEU A 72 -3.20 -2.52 -11.38
N HIS A 73 -3.19 -1.58 -10.42
CA HIS A 73 -3.18 -0.15 -10.69
C HIS A 73 -1.77 0.45 -10.57
N ILE A 74 -1.30 1.08 -11.65
CA ILE A 74 -0.10 1.95 -11.64
C ILE A 74 -0.49 3.29 -12.26
N ARG A 75 -0.07 4.38 -11.61
CA ARG A 75 -0.15 5.72 -12.18
C ARG A 75 1.23 6.18 -12.62
N THR A 76 1.32 6.75 -13.80
CA THR A 76 2.60 7.18 -14.40
C THR A 76 2.41 8.51 -15.14
N PRO A 77 3.46 9.34 -15.30
CA PRO A 77 3.47 10.43 -16.28
C PRO A 77 3.03 9.94 -17.66
N SER A 78 2.19 10.72 -18.34
CA SER A 78 1.52 10.30 -19.57
C SER A 78 2.50 9.99 -20.72
N ASP A 79 3.63 10.67 -20.76
CA ASP A 79 4.74 10.45 -21.70
C ASP A 79 5.45 9.11 -21.49
N ARG A 80 5.38 8.53 -20.28
CA ARG A 80 5.98 7.24 -19.94
C ARG A 80 5.04 6.05 -20.09
N VAL A 81 3.79 6.27 -20.52
CA VAL A 81 2.82 5.19 -20.75
C VAL A 81 3.32 4.15 -21.76
N PRO A 82 3.84 4.53 -22.96
CA PRO A 82 4.28 3.54 -23.94
C PRO A 82 5.40 2.63 -23.41
N GLU A 83 6.36 3.23 -22.70
CA GLU A 83 7.50 2.52 -22.12
C GLU A 83 7.04 1.50 -21.06
N LEU A 84 6.10 1.91 -20.19
CA LEU A 84 5.57 1.03 -19.15
C LEU A 84 4.74 -0.12 -19.72
N VAL A 85 3.90 0.16 -20.72
CA VAL A 85 3.05 -0.85 -21.36
C VAL A 85 3.92 -1.89 -22.08
N ALA A 86 4.92 -1.44 -22.85
CA ALA A 86 5.85 -2.34 -23.54
C ALA A 86 6.61 -3.25 -22.55
N ALA A 87 7.00 -2.71 -21.39
CA ALA A 87 7.74 -3.47 -20.39
C ALA A 87 6.90 -4.50 -19.63
N LEU A 88 5.60 -4.25 -19.38
CA LEU A 88 4.77 -5.09 -18.51
C LEU A 88 3.81 -6.03 -19.24
N ALA A 89 3.42 -5.75 -20.49
CA ALA A 89 2.44 -6.55 -21.21
C ALA A 89 2.89 -8.01 -21.35
N GLY A 90 2.03 -8.95 -20.92
CA GLY A 90 2.28 -10.39 -20.99
C GLY A 90 3.30 -10.94 -19.99
N GLN A 91 3.87 -10.08 -19.12
CA GLN A 91 4.93 -10.48 -18.21
C GLN A 91 4.41 -11.26 -17.00
N VAL A 92 5.28 -12.09 -16.43
CA VAL A 92 5.04 -12.74 -15.14
C VAL A 92 5.79 -11.97 -14.05
N VAL A 93 5.04 -11.49 -13.06
CA VAL A 93 5.60 -10.74 -11.92
C VAL A 93 5.57 -11.63 -10.68
N ARG A 94 6.74 -11.79 -10.04
CA ARG A 94 6.85 -12.52 -8.76
C ARG A 94 6.53 -11.60 -7.58
N ILE A 95 5.65 -12.07 -6.71
CA ILE A 95 5.19 -11.40 -5.48
C ILE A 95 5.42 -12.35 -4.30
N GLY A 96 6.61 -12.28 -3.70
CA GLY A 96 7.01 -13.21 -2.65
C GLY A 96 7.17 -14.62 -3.24
N SER A 97 6.39 -15.58 -2.73
CA SER A 97 6.27 -16.93 -3.29
C SER A 97 5.19 -17.07 -4.37
N SER A 98 4.36 -16.04 -4.58
CA SER A 98 3.30 -16.06 -5.59
C SER A 98 3.81 -15.53 -6.94
N LEU A 99 3.18 -15.99 -8.02
CA LEU A 99 3.36 -15.45 -9.38
C LEU A 99 2.02 -14.90 -9.87
N ILE A 100 2.07 -13.75 -10.55
CA ILE A 100 0.93 -13.22 -11.30
C ILE A 100 1.32 -13.02 -12.76
N GLN A 101 0.37 -13.24 -13.66
CA GLN A 101 0.52 -12.91 -15.07
C GLN A 101 -0.18 -11.58 -15.36
N VAL A 102 0.55 -10.66 -15.99
CA VAL A 102 0.06 -9.33 -16.39
C VAL A 102 -0.55 -9.44 -17.78
N GLY A 103 -1.85 -9.17 -17.88
CA GLY A 103 -2.64 -9.25 -19.10
C GLY A 103 -2.80 -7.90 -19.80
N SER A 104 -3.98 -7.70 -20.39
CA SER A 104 -4.33 -6.46 -21.09
C SER A 104 -4.41 -5.27 -20.13
N VAL A 105 -4.22 -4.07 -20.67
CA VAL A 105 -4.22 -2.81 -19.92
C VAL A 105 -5.35 -1.91 -20.40
N SER A 106 -6.03 -1.25 -19.46
CA SER A 106 -6.83 -0.07 -19.75
C SER A 106 -6.14 1.18 -19.21
N ALA A 107 -6.27 2.28 -19.92
CA ALA A 107 -5.66 3.56 -19.59
C ALA A 107 -6.73 4.64 -19.44
N ALA A 108 -6.60 5.47 -18.41
CA ALA A 108 -7.47 6.63 -18.19
C ALA A 108 -6.62 7.83 -17.78
N PRO A 109 -6.68 8.97 -18.51
CA PRO A 109 -6.07 10.21 -18.04
C PRO A 109 -6.63 10.59 -16.67
N VAL A 110 -5.77 11.09 -15.78
CA VAL A 110 -6.22 11.59 -14.48
C VAL A 110 -7.11 12.82 -14.69
N SER A 111 -8.29 12.79 -14.10
CA SER A 111 -9.27 13.87 -14.14
C SER A 111 -9.51 14.44 -12.74
N TYR A 112 -10.12 15.62 -12.68
CA TYR A 112 -10.58 16.20 -11.43
C TYR A 112 -11.49 15.25 -10.64
N ARG A 113 -11.21 15.13 -9.34
CA ARG A 113 -12.02 14.40 -8.35
C ARG A 113 -12.08 15.22 -7.05
N PRO A 114 -13.27 15.67 -6.59
CA PRO A 114 -13.39 16.49 -5.39
C PRO A 114 -12.99 15.74 -4.11
N ASN A 115 -13.13 14.42 -4.11
CA ASN A 115 -12.93 13.58 -2.95
C ASN A 115 -11.86 12.54 -3.25
N LEU A 116 -10.75 12.63 -2.53
CA LEU A 116 -9.62 11.71 -2.68
C LEU A 116 -9.29 11.05 -1.35
N THR A 117 -8.75 9.84 -1.41
CA THR A 117 -8.23 9.14 -0.24
C THR A 117 -6.93 8.40 -0.58
N ALA A 118 -6.02 8.36 0.38
CA ALA A 118 -4.87 7.49 0.39
C ALA A 118 -5.03 6.45 1.51
N TRP A 119 -4.76 5.18 1.18
CA TRP A 119 -4.77 4.08 2.14
C TRP A 119 -3.81 4.33 3.32
N ILE A 120 -2.61 4.80 3.01
CA ILE A 120 -1.64 5.23 4.01
C ILE A 120 -0.77 6.34 3.42
N VAL A 121 -0.49 7.35 4.22
CA VAL A 121 0.57 8.32 3.98
C VAL A 121 1.62 8.09 5.08
N ALA A 122 2.82 7.70 4.66
CA ALA A 122 3.95 7.50 5.56
C ALA A 122 4.91 8.69 5.42
N ILE A 123 5.18 9.35 6.55
CA ILE A 123 6.09 10.48 6.62
C ILE A 123 7.23 10.11 7.56
N ARG A 124 8.46 10.38 7.12
CA ARG A 124 9.65 10.19 7.94
C ARG A 124 9.86 11.44 8.79
N LEU A 125 9.83 11.28 10.11
CA LEU A 125 10.21 12.33 11.04
C LEU A 125 11.74 12.40 11.13
N ALA A 126 12.29 13.61 11.21
CA ALA A 126 13.72 13.85 11.34
C ALA A 126 14.26 13.17 12.61
N GLY A 127 15.41 12.50 12.51
CA GLY A 127 16.02 11.77 13.62
C GLY A 127 15.33 10.47 14.02
N GLN A 128 14.21 10.09 13.39
CA GLN A 128 13.46 8.89 13.75
C GLN A 128 13.65 7.73 12.77
N THR A 129 13.48 6.50 13.27
CA THR A 129 13.48 5.28 12.44
C THR A 129 12.20 5.21 11.58
N ARG A 130 12.19 4.36 10.55
CA ARG A 130 11.00 4.15 9.71
C ARG A 130 9.83 3.50 10.47
N SER A 131 10.15 2.80 11.55
CA SER A 131 9.21 2.10 12.43
C SER A 131 8.66 2.94 13.58
N TYR A 132 9.17 4.16 13.72
CA TYR A 132 8.63 5.13 14.65
C TYR A 132 7.14 5.36 14.36
N LEU A 133 6.33 5.25 15.42
CA LEU A 133 4.91 5.55 15.35
C LEU A 133 4.71 7.00 15.76
N ALA A 134 4.62 7.88 14.77
CA ALA A 134 4.24 9.26 15.02
C ALA A 134 2.87 9.34 15.68
N SER A 135 2.73 10.23 16.66
CA SER A 135 1.42 10.68 17.11
C SER A 135 0.66 11.39 15.97
N GLU A 136 -0.66 11.51 16.10
CA GLU A 136 -1.48 12.26 15.14
C GLU A 136 -1.05 13.72 15.03
N PHE A 137 -0.63 14.32 16.14
CA PHE A 137 -0.13 15.69 16.17
C PHE A 137 1.18 15.84 15.38
N GLU A 138 2.18 15.00 15.64
CA GLU A 138 3.47 15.04 14.93
C GLU A 138 3.31 14.76 13.43
N PHE A 139 2.45 13.80 13.10
CA PHE A 139 2.08 13.53 11.72
C PHE A 139 1.41 14.75 11.09
N GLY A 140 0.40 15.33 11.75
CA GLY A 140 -0.35 16.48 11.27
C GLY A 140 0.53 17.70 11.01
N VAL A 141 1.46 18.02 11.92
CA VAL A 141 2.43 19.11 11.74
C VAL A 141 3.31 18.87 10.51
N THR A 142 3.86 17.66 10.36
CA THR A 142 4.78 17.36 9.26
C THR A 142 4.06 17.24 7.91
N PHE A 143 2.87 16.67 7.91
CA PHE A 143 2.00 16.58 6.75
C PHE A 143 1.54 17.97 6.30
N GLY A 144 1.11 18.82 7.24
CA GLY A 144 0.73 20.20 6.97
C GLY A 144 1.86 21.03 6.36
N LYS A 145 3.11 20.84 6.83
CA LYS A 145 4.30 21.45 6.21
C LYS A 145 4.50 21.01 4.75
N GLN A 146 4.31 19.72 4.43
CA GLN A 146 4.38 19.24 3.04
C GLN A 146 3.27 19.82 2.18
N MET A 147 2.05 19.89 2.71
CA MET A 147 0.92 20.50 2.01
C MET A 147 1.19 21.97 1.70
N LEU A 148 1.64 22.75 2.70
CA LEU A 148 1.96 24.17 2.53
C LEU A 148 3.08 24.38 1.49
N LYS A 149 4.12 23.54 1.53
CA LYS A 149 5.20 23.56 0.53
C LYS A 149 4.68 23.41 -0.90
N HIS A 150 3.61 22.65 -1.08
CA HIS A 150 3.00 22.40 -2.39
C HIS A 150 1.77 23.28 -2.66
N GLY A 151 1.50 24.27 -1.81
CA GLY A 151 0.37 25.19 -2.00
C GLY A 151 -1.00 24.54 -1.87
N LEU A 152 -1.11 23.43 -1.16
CA LEU A 152 -2.38 22.74 -0.88
C LEU A 152 -3.05 23.39 0.33
N GLU A 153 -4.25 23.90 0.12
CA GLU A 153 -5.06 24.67 1.08
C GLU A 153 -6.23 23.84 1.63
N THR A 154 -6.77 22.90 0.85
CA THR A 154 -7.87 22.05 1.29
C THR A 154 -7.47 21.21 2.50
N LYS A 155 -8.21 21.33 3.60
CA LYS A 155 -7.87 20.64 4.86
C LYS A 155 -8.02 19.11 4.72
N PRO A 156 -7.03 18.33 5.18
CA PRO A 156 -7.12 16.88 5.17
C PRO A 156 -7.94 16.37 6.37
N ARG A 157 -8.50 15.16 6.21
CA ARG A 157 -9.05 14.36 7.30
C ARG A 157 -8.15 13.14 7.51
N LEU A 158 -7.63 12.98 8.73
CA LEU A 158 -6.94 11.75 9.09
C LEU A 158 -7.95 10.62 9.30
N LYS A 159 -7.61 9.45 8.79
CA LYS A 159 -8.31 8.18 9.04
C LYS A 159 -7.48 7.34 10.03
N SER A 160 -7.89 6.09 10.23
CA SER A 160 -7.21 5.14 11.09
C SER A 160 -5.72 4.99 10.77
N ARG A 161 -4.95 4.66 11.80
CA ARG A 161 -3.54 4.29 11.68
C ARG A 161 -3.42 3.04 10.81
N ALA A 162 -2.43 3.03 9.93
CA ALA A 162 -2.11 1.91 9.09
C ALA A 162 -0.59 1.65 9.11
N GLY A 163 -0.20 0.47 8.64
CA GLY A 163 1.20 0.14 8.46
C GLY A 163 1.41 -0.94 7.40
N PHE A 164 2.65 -1.08 6.97
CA PHE A 164 3.07 -2.14 6.04
C PHE A 164 4.55 -2.42 6.22
N ARG A 165 5.02 -3.57 5.76
CA ARG A 165 6.43 -3.96 5.90
C ARG A 165 7.21 -3.69 4.63
N ILE A 166 8.43 -3.20 4.79
CA ILE A 166 9.45 -3.08 3.74
C ILE A 166 10.68 -3.81 4.26
N LYS A 167 11.08 -4.93 3.62
CA LYS A 167 12.25 -5.73 4.05
C LYS A 167 12.25 -6.06 5.57
N GLY A 168 11.08 -6.30 6.16
CA GLY A 168 10.92 -6.56 7.59
C GLY A 168 10.71 -5.33 8.47
N ASP A 169 11.08 -4.13 8.00
CA ASP A 169 10.82 -2.89 8.73
C ASP A 169 9.34 -2.51 8.60
N LEU A 170 8.67 -2.37 9.75
CA LEU A 170 7.32 -1.83 9.78
C LEU A 170 7.36 -0.34 9.48
N VAL A 171 6.70 0.09 8.41
CA VAL A 171 6.41 1.50 8.12
C VAL A 171 5.03 1.83 8.67
N ARG A 172 4.93 2.94 9.40
CA ARG A 172 3.68 3.41 10.00
C ARG A 172 3.26 4.75 9.42
N GLY A 173 1.95 4.99 9.43
CA GLY A 173 1.36 6.20 8.91
C GLY A 173 -0.14 6.25 9.16
N PHE A 174 -0.79 7.18 8.48
CA PHE A 174 -2.23 7.42 8.61
C PHE A 174 -2.89 7.30 7.25
N GLY A 175 -4.09 6.72 7.21
CA GLY A 175 -4.96 6.96 6.07
C GLY A 175 -5.31 8.45 6.01
N VAL A 176 -5.42 9.00 4.81
CA VAL A 176 -5.73 10.43 4.62
C VAL A 176 -6.86 10.56 3.62
N GLY A 177 -7.81 11.44 3.91
CA GLY A 177 -8.89 11.81 3.02
C GLY A 177 -8.94 13.31 2.78
N PHE A 178 -9.43 13.70 1.62
CA PHE A 178 -9.76 15.07 1.27
C PHE A 178 -11.20 15.12 0.75
N GLN A 179 -11.89 16.21 1.03
CA GLN A 179 -13.24 16.49 0.54
C GLN A 179 -13.27 17.92 -0.01
N GLY A 180 -13.94 18.10 -1.14
CA GLY A 180 -14.08 19.42 -1.76
C GLY A 180 -12.75 20.02 -2.26
N LEU A 181 -11.85 19.19 -2.77
CA LEU A 181 -10.60 19.65 -3.39
C LEU A 181 -10.88 20.60 -4.55
N LYS A 182 -10.05 21.62 -4.72
CA LYS A 182 -10.02 22.42 -5.94
C LYS A 182 -9.53 21.57 -7.12
N PRO A 183 -9.92 21.87 -8.37
CA PRO A 183 -9.46 21.13 -9.55
C PRO A 183 -7.94 20.97 -9.64
N GLU A 184 -7.17 22.03 -9.40
CA GLU A 184 -5.71 21.99 -9.51
C GLU A 184 -5.10 21.12 -8.40
N GLU A 185 -5.56 21.28 -7.16
CA GLU A 185 -5.10 20.47 -6.02
C GLU A 185 -5.40 18.99 -6.23
N SER A 186 -6.59 18.67 -6.76
CA SER A 186 -7.03 17.31 -7.02
C SER A 186 -6.14 16.60 -8.04
N VAL A 187 -5.88 17.23 -9.18
CA VAL A 187 -5.02 16.65 -10.22
C VAL A 187 -3.58 16.58 -9.72
N TRP A 188 -3.09 17.64 -9.08
CA TRP A 188 -1.74 17.68 -8.52
C TRP A 188 -1.52 16.55 -7.50
N LEU A 189 -2.46 16.35 -6.58
CA LEU A 189 -2.38 15.34 -5.53
C LEU A 189 -2.45 13.92 -6.10
N GLN A 190 -3.29 13.70 -7.12
CA GLN A 190 -3.33 12.42 -7.82
C GLN A 190 -2.01 12.13 -8.54
N CYS A 191 -1.43 13.10 -9.25
CA CYS A 191 -0.20 12.88 -10.03
C CYS A 191 1.10 12.86 -9.22
N ASN A 192 1.17 13.56 -8.09
CA ASN A 192 2.39 13.66 -7.30
C ASN A 192 2.35 12.87 -6.00
N GLY A 193 1.15 12.65 -5.44
CA GLY A 193 0.98 12.09 -4.10
C GLY A 193 1.61 12.94 -3.00
N LEU A 194 1.63 12.41 -1.77
CA LEU A 194 2.30 13.04 -0.61
C LEU A 194 3.05 11.99 0.21
N GLY A 195 4.13 12.39 0.90
CA GLY A 195 5.00 11.46 1.62
C GLY A 195 6.12 10.85 0.76
N GLY A 196 6.69 9.72 1.21
CA GLY A 196 7.98 9.22 0.69
C GLY A 196 7.99 7.87 -0.04
N SER A 197 6.88 7.12 -0.08
CA SER A 197 6.89 5.70 -0.48
C SER A 197 5.81 5.34 -1.51
N ARG A 198 5.58 6.22 -2.50
CA ARG A 198 4.56 6.07 -3.55
C ARG A 198 4.76 4.85 -4.44
N ARG A 199 6.02 4.49 -4.71
CA ARG A 199 6.37 3.28 -5.49
C ARG A 199 5.98 1.97 -4.76
N ILE A 200 5.62 2.04 -3.48
CA ILE A 200 5.11 0.92 -2.67
C ILE A 200 3.64 1.18 -2.26
N GLY A 201 3.04 2.25 -2.78
CA GLY A 201 1.63 2.61 -2.59
C GLY A 201 1.28 3.34 -1.32
N ALA A 202 2.27 3.86 -0.60
CA ALA A 202 2.04 4.86 0.43
C ALA A 202 2.10 6.27 -0.16
N GLY A 203 1.09 7.09 0.09
CA GLY A 203 1.01 8.44 -0.44
C GLY A 203 0.31 8.57 -1.78
N VAL A 204 -0.34 7.51 -2.24
CA VAL A 204 -1.08 7.46 -3.51
C VAL A 204 -2.54 7.78 -3.25
N PHE A 205 -3.06 8.81 -3.92
CA PHE A 205 -4.43 9.28 -3.75
C PHE A 205 -5.34 8.79 -4.87
N VAL A 206 -6.44 8.16 -4.49
CA VAL A 206 -7.47 7.61 -5.40
C VAL A 206 -8.84 8.18 -5.06
N PRO A 207 -9.83 8.15 -5.98
CA PRO A 207 -11.19 8.61 -5.70
C PRO A 207 -11.79 7.90 -4.48
N ALA A 208 -12.40 8.65 -3.56
CA ALA A 208 -12.96 8.08 -2.32
C ALA A 208 -14.15 7.13 -2.55
N HIS A 209 -14.75 7.13 -3.75
CA HIS A 209 -15.83 6.22 -4.14
C HIS A 209 -15.32 4.89 -4.74
N ALA A 210 -14.00 4.77 -4.96
CA ALA A 210 -13.36 3.55 -5.42
C ALA A 210 -12.91 2.63 -4.27
N SER A 211 -13.01 3.06 -3.01
CA SER A 211 -12.60 2.26 -1.84
C SER A 211 -13.76 1.45 -1.25
N THR A 212 -14.34 0.52 -2.01
CA THR A 212 -15.34 -0.43 -1.47
C THR A 212 -14.73 -1.77 -1.05
N THR A 213 -13.40 -1.99 -1.08
CA THR A 213 -12.87 -3.33 -0.70
C THR A 213 -11.51 -3.38 0.03
N LEU A 214 -11.00 -2.28 0.59
CA LEU A 214 -9.71 -2.33 1.32
C LEU A 214 -9.77 -1.94 2.82
N ASP A 215 -10.90 -1.44 3.31
CA ASP A 215 -11.07 -1.12 4.73
C ASP A 215 -11.75 -2.27 5.47
N SER A 216 -10.94 -3.24 5.94
CA SER A 216 -11.23 -4.05 7.17
C SER A 216 -10.13 -5.07 7.56
N GLY A 217 -9.10 -5.31 6.73
CA GLY A 217 -8.27 -6.51 6.92
C GLY A 217 -6.79 -6.35 7.33
N THR A 218 -6.17 -5.18 7.18
CA THR A 218 -4.69 -5.12 7.22
C THR A 218 -4.17 -4.63 8.57
N LEU A 219 -3.64 -5.59 9.34
CA LEU A 219 -2.85 -5.47 10.57
C LEU A 219 -3.62 -5.03 11.83
N ARG A 220 -4.48 -5.91 12.35
CA ARG A 220 -4.51 -6.09 13.81
C ARG A 220 -3.12 -6.54 14.23
N THR A 221 -2.38 -5.66 14.88
CA THR A 221 -1.06 -5.95 15.44
C THR A 221 -1.16 -7.16 16.37
N ASN A 222 -0.44 -8.24 16.05
CA ASN A 222 -0.21 -9.42 16.90
C ASN A 222 0.62 -9.07 18.15
N ALA A 223 0.16 -8.10 18.95
CA ALA A 223 0.68 -7.82 20.28
C ALA A 223 -0.19 -8.46 21.37
N GLN A 224 -1.47 -8.77 21.10
CA GLN A 224 -2.38 -9.38 22.08
C GLN A 224 -2.38 -10.91 22.12
N GLN A 225 -1.91 -11.60 21.08
CA GLN A 225 -1.89 -13.08 21.05
C GLN A 225 -0.66 -13.74 21.70
N ARG A 226 0.35 -12.97 22.14
CA ARG A 226 1.53 -13.52 22.84
C ARG A 226 1.41 -13.56 24.37
N ARG A 227 0.30 -13.09 24.95
CA ARG A 227 0.05 -13.17 26.41
C ARG A 227 -0.86 -14.32 26.85
N ALA A 228 -1.37 -15.14 25.92
CA ALA A 228 -2.28 -16.26 26.21
C ALA A 228 -1.71 -17.64 25.84
N GLY A 229 -0.38 -17.83 25.94
CA GLY A 229 0.27 -19.09 25.55
C GLY A 229 1.48 -19.47 26.40
N PHE A 230 1.61 -18.93 27.62
CA PHE A 230 2.64 -19.30 28.58
C PHE A 230 2.03 -19.33 29.98
N GLY A 231 1.29 -20.40 30.25
CA GLY A 231 0.61 -20.62 31.52
C GLY A 231 -0.29 -21.82 31.43
N ASP A 232 0.30 -23.01 31.24
CA ASP A 232 -0.22 -24.31 31.72
C ASP A 232 0.62 -25.48 31.18
N LEU A 233 1.90 -25.51 31.60
CA LEU A 233 2.70 -26.72 31.59
C LEU A 233 3.44 -26.84 32.93
N ALA A 234 2.65 -26.93 34.00
CA ALA A 234 3.15 -27.28 35.32
C ALA A 234 2.04 -27.92 36.18
N ARG A 235 1.56 -29.11 35.80
CA ARG A 235 1.03 -30.13 36.73
C ARG A 235 0.56 -31.39 35.98
N ALA A 236 1.48 -32.33 35.82
CA ALA A 236 1.21 -33.76 35.79
C ALA A 236 2.49 -34.39 36.36
N GLY A 237 2.59 -34.77 37.63
CA GLY A 237 1.63 -35.61 38.35
C GLY A 237 1.89 -37.07 37.99
N SER A 238 3.08 -37.59 38.30
CA SER A 238 3.36 -39.04 38.20
C SER A 238 2.53 -39.80 39.23
N PRO A 239 1.98 -40.97 38.85
CA PRO A 239 1.88 -42.06 39.82
C PRO A 239 2.41 -43.40 39.29
N ARG A 240 3.39 -43.88 40.05
CA ARG A 240 3.87 -45.25 40.29
C ARG A 240 3.08 -46.40 39.65
N SER A 241 3.83 -47.19 38.89
CA SER A 241 3.59 -48.60 38.57
C SER A 241 3.30 -49.43 39.82
N ARG A 242 2.20 -50.18 39.81
CA ARG A 242 1.98 -51.30 40.73
C ARG A 242 1.72 -52.55 39.88
N LEU A 243 2.75 -53.40 39.78
CA LEU A 243 2.69 -54.74 39.22
C LEU A 243 1.79 -55.59 40.13
N THR A 244 0.79 -56.25 39.56
CA THR A 244 0.07 -57.37 40.16
C THR A 244 0.74 -58.67 39.69
N ALA A 245 1.06 -59.56 40.62
CA ALA A 245 1.42 -60.96 40.35
C ALA A 245 0.33 -61.86 40.96
N PRO A 246 0.01 -63.01 40.33
CA PRO A 246 -1.09 -63.87 40.77
C PRO A 246 -0.65 -64.94 41.79
N ALA A 247 -1.66 -65.57 42.37
CA ALA A 247 -1.64 -66.62 43.38
C ALA A 247 -0.81 -67.87 43.00
N GLY A 248 -0.23 -68.48 44.04
CA GLY A 248 0.50 -69.75 44.01
C GLY A 248 1.46 -69.85 45.19
#